data_AF-A0AAE4DMV0-F1
#
_entry.id   AF-A0AAE4DMV0-F1
#
_cell.length_a   1.000
_cell.length_b   1.000
_cell.length_c   1.000
_cell.angle_alpha   90.00
_cell.angle_beta   90.00
_cell.angle_gamma   90.00
#
_symmetry.space_group_name_H-M   'P 1'
#
loop_
_entity.id
_entity.type
_entity.pdbx_description
1 polymer ?
#
loop_
_entity_poly.entity_id
_entity_poly.type
_entity_poly.pdbx_seq_one_letter_code
_entity_poly.pdbx_strand_id
1 'polypeptide(L)'
;MRIDTLEEETGMKFSSAIMALAPVAGNAAKDHSIELKCEKIKVTVFDKKGAIFIDSIPSKDGPSKMDHVKVEQTEMMGFPVIKTRFVAYPEMGGTYGLYNLYTYDDGQPAVLTSEWLNADDQPMRPVKSYECSKPVEKMQTMPDIQSIGEMRGQ
;
A
#
# COMPACT_ATOMS: atom_id res chain seq x y z
N MET A 1 -26.44 12.79 76.34
CA MET A 1 -25.48 11.72 76.68
C MET A 1 -25.73 10.58 75.71
N ARG A 2 -24.68 10.15 74.96
CA ARG A 2 -24.66 9.08 73.92
C ARG A 2 -25.46 9.45 72.65
N ILE A 3 -24.89 9.70 71.46
CA ILE A 3 -24.01 8.91 70.56
C ILE A 3 -24.46 7.45 70.43
N ASP A 4 -25.20 7.18 69.37
CA ASP A 4 -25.22 5.95 68.56
C ASP A 4 -25.71 6.39 67.14
N THR A 5 -24.94 6.39 66.04
CA THR A 5 -24.21 5.34 65.30
C THR A 5 -24.99 4.93 64.03
N LEU A 6 -24.40 5.32 62.87
CA LEU A 6 -24.45 4.73 61.51
C LEU A 6 -25.79 4.83 60.71
N GLU A 7 -25.83 5.05 59.39
CA GLU A 7 -24.94 4.53 58.34
C GLU A 7 -25.06 5.38 57.05
N GLU A 8 -23.94 5.42 56.32
CA GLU A 8 -23.62 6.10 55.07
C GLU A 8 -24.20 5.32 53.87
N GLU A 9 -24.73 6.01 52.83
CA GLU A 9 -24.68 5.55 51.42
C GLU A 9 -24.93 6.76 50.49
N THR A 10 -23.85 7.21 49.84
CA THR A 10 -23.84 8.28 48.84
C THR A 10 -24.24 7.75 47.46
N GLY A 11 -25.43 8.10 46.97
CA GLY A 11 -25.87 7.83 45.60
C GLY A 11 -25.94 9.10 44.74
N MET A 12 -24.83 9.49 44.11
CA MET A 12 -24.79 10.63 43.19
C MET A 12 -25.05 10.18 41.74
N LYS A 13 -26.19 10.60 41.18
CA LYS A 13 -26.59 10.33 39.79
C LYS A 13 -25.95 11.36 38.86
N PHE A 14 -24.92 10.98 38.10
CA PHE A 14 -24.41 11.77 36.97
C PHE A 14 -25.19 11.40 35.70
N SER A 15 -25.98 12.34 35.21
CA SER A 15 -26.70 12.24 33.94
C SER A 15 -25.73 12.55 32.80
N SER A 16 -25.17 11.52 32.16
CA SER A 16 -24.25 11.66 31.03
C SER A 16 -24.98 12.04 29.75
N ALA A 17 -24.77 13.27 29.29
CA ALA A 17 -25.10 13.70 27.94
C ALA A 17 -24.15 13.00 26.95
N ILE A 18 -24.71 12.23 26.02
CA ILE A 18 -23.95 11.63 24.92
C ILE A 18 -23.67 12.73 23.90
N MET A 19 -22.44 13.24 23.87
CA MET A 19 -21.94 14.04 22.74
C MET A 19 -21.87 13.13 21.51
N ALA A 20 -22.70 13.45 20.51
CA ALA A 20 -22.55 12.92 19.17
C ALA A 20 -21.22 13.38 18.58
N LEU A 21 -20.27 12.45 18.41
CA LEU A 21 -19.10 12.68 17.59
C LEU A 21 -19.53 12.58 16.13
N ALA A 22 -19.80 13.73 15.50
CA ALA A 22 -19.86 13.80 14.05
C ALA A 22 -18.45 13.45 13.51
N PRO A 23 -18.31 12.55 12.53
CA PRO A 23 -17.02 12.34 11.89
C PRO A 23 -16.63 13.65 11.22
N VAL A 24 -15.58 14.28 11.73
CA VAL A 24 -14.92 15.39 11.05
C VAL A 24 -14.44 14.80 9.73
N ALA A 25 -15.07 15.21 8.62
CA ALA A 25 -14.53 14.98 7.29
C ALA A 25 -13.19 15.71 7.23
N GLY A 26 -12.13 15.02 7.68
CA GLY A 26 -10.78 15.52 7.61
C GLY A 26 -10.44 15.72 6.15
N ASN A 27 -9.92 16.89 5.80
CA ASN A 27 -9.21 17.08 4.54
C ASN A 27 -8.12 16.01 4.48
N ALA A 28 -8.36 14.93 3.74
CA ALA A 28 -7.36 13.91 3.52
C ALA A 28 -6.15 14.60 2.87
N ALA A 29 -5.02 14.61 3.58
CA ALA A 29 -3.81 15.26 3.10
C ALA A 29 -3.45 14.71 1.72
N LYS A 30 -3.05 15.59 0.80
CA LYS A 30 -2.53 15.16 -0.49
C LYS A 30 -1.09 14.70 -0.30
N ASP A 31 -0.81 13.49 -0.74
CA ASP A 31 0.52 12.91 -0.76
C ASP A 31 1.16 13.11 -2.13
N HIS A 32 2.49 13.19 -2.14
CA HIS A 32 3.26 13.14 -3.37
C HIS A 32 3.19 11.71 -3.93
N SER A 33 3.02 11.60 -5.25
CA SER A 33 2.98 10.32 -5.94
C SER A 33 3.57 10.43 -7.34
N ILE A 34 4.11 9.32 -7.81
CA ILE A 34 4.66 9.18 -9.15
C ILE A 34 3.86 8.12 -9.88
N GLU A 35 3.25 8.49 -11.01
CA GLU A 35 2.54 7.55 -11.89
C GLU A 35 3.43 7.14 -13.06
N LEU A 36 3.49 5.83 -13.31
CA LEU A 36 4.21 5.19 -14.39
C LEU A 36 3.24 4.31 -15.18
N LYS A 37 3.23 4.44 -16.51
CA LYS A 37 2.43 3.58 -17.39
C LYS A 37 3.34 2.66 -18.17
N CYS A 38 3.34 1.37 -17.81
CA CYS A 38 4.11 0.32 -18.46
C CYS A 38 3.14 -0.53 -19.29
N GLU A 39 3.01 -0.20 -20.57
CA GLU A 39 1.93 -0.68 -21.47
C GLU A 39 0.51 -0.47 -20.89
N LYS A 40 -0.13 -1.56 -20.45
CA LYS A 40 -1.48 -1.58 -19.84
C LYS A 40 -1.44 -1.55 -18.31
N ILE A 41 -0.26 -1.65 -17.72
CA ILE A 41 -0.05 -1.63 -16.27
C ILE A 41 0.22 -0.19 -15.85
N LYS A 42 -0.67 0.36 -15.02
CA LYS A 42 -0.45 1.66 -14.37
C LYS A 42 0.03 1.41 -12.95
N VAL A 43 1.23 1.89 -12.64
CA VAL A 43 1.87 1.82 -11.33
C VAL A 43 1.84 3.21 -10.71
N THR A 44 1.34 3.30 -9.49
CA THR A 44 1.36 4.55 -8.71
C THR A 44 2.21 4.34 -7.47
N VAL A 45 3.27 5.12 -7.32
CA VAL A 45 4.21 5.06 -6.19
C VAL A 45 3.97 6.26 -5.28
N PHE A 46 3.63 6.02 -4.02
CA PHE A 46 3.59 7.03 -2.96
C PHE A 46 4.90 6.92 -2.16
N ASP A 47 5.93 7.60 -2.66
CA ASP A 47 7.32 7.54 -2.19
C ASP A 47 7.45 7.74 -0.67
N LYS A 48 6.85 8.80 -0.12
CA LYS A 48 6.93 9.13 1.32
C LYS A 48 6.19 8.15 2.22
N LYS A 49 5.28 7.36 1.64
CA LYS A 49 4.48 6.37 2.36
C LYS A 49 4.98 4.94 2.13
N GLY A 50 5.94 4.75 1.22
CA GLY A 50 6.42 3.43 0.83
C GLY A 50 5.33 2.53 0.23
N ALA A 51 4.26 3.13 -0.33
CA ALA A 51 3.12 2.39 -0.85
C ALA A 51 3.12 2.39 -2.38
N ILE A 52 2.78 1.24 -2.97
CA ILE A 52 2.69 1.05 -4.42
C ILE A 52 1.32 0.50 -4.75
N PHE A 53 0.71 1.03 -5.80
CA PHE A 53 -0.59 0.61 -6.29
C PHE A 53 -0.51 0.23 -7.77
N ILE A 54 -1.24 -0.83 -8.15
CA ILE A 54 -1.45 -1.21 -9.56
C ILE A 54 -2.93 -1.17 -9.91
N ASP A 55 -3.28 -0.36 -10.91
CA ASP A 55 -4.68 -0.15 -11.33
C ASP A 55 -5.21 -1.29 -12.22
N SER A 56 -4.33 -2.09 -12.84
CA SER A 56 -4.70 -3.14 -13.81
C SER A 56 -4.88 -4.53 -13.21
N ILE A 57 -4.72 -4.68 -11.90
CA ILE A 57 -5.08 -5.90 -11.17
C ILE A 57 -6.43 -5.57 -10.50
N PRO A 58 -7.55 -6.10 -11.01
CA PRO A 58 -8.86 -5.76 -10.49
C PRO A 58 -8.94 -6.24 -9.04
N SER A 59 -8.80 -5.31 -8.09
CA SER A 59 -9.34 -5.48 -6.75
C SER A 59 -10.79 -5.01 -6.78
N LYS A 60 -11.64 -5.59 -5.93
CA LYS A 60 -13.08 -5.27 -5.89
C LYS A 60 -13.37 -3.79 -5.63
N ASP A 61 -12.41 -3.04 -5.08
CA ASP A 61 -12.64 -1.69 -4.53
C ASP A 61 -11.69 -0.60 -5.07
N GLY A 62 -10.95 -0.87 -6.17
CA GLY A 62 -10.09 0.11 -6.82
C GLY A 62 -8.70 -0.44 -7.18
N PRO A 63 -7.64 0.39 -7.15
CA PRO A 63 -6.30 -0.08 -7.45
C PRO A 63 -5.80 -1.01 -6.34
N SER A 64 -5.06 -2.06 -6.72
CA SER A 64 -4.53 -3.01 -5.75
C SER A 64 -3.32 -2.42 -5.04
N LYS A 65 -3.29 -2.37 -3.71
CA LYS A 65 -2.09 -2.06 -2.93
C LYS A 65 -1.15 -3.27 -2.94
N MET A 66 0.13 -3.01 -3.19
CA MET A 66 1.16 -4.05 -3.27
C MET A 66 1.77 -4.35 -1.90
N ASP A 67 2.17 -5.61 -1.71
CA ASP A 67 2.82 -6.12 -0.52
C ASP A 67 4.34 -6.18 -0.66
N HIS A 68 5.04 -6.34 0.47
CA HIS A 68 6.48 -6.62 0.52
C HIS A 68 7.35 -5.66 -0.32
N VAL A 69 7.01 -4.36 -0.27
CA VAL A 69 7.75 -3.32 -0.97
C VAL A 69 9.18 -3.23 -0.39
N LYS A 70 10.17 -3.48 -1.24
CA LYS A 70 11.60 -3.37 -0.91
C LYS A 70 12.32 -2.54 -1.96
N VAL A 71 13.00 -1.50 -1.52
CA VAL A 71 13.84 -0.66 -2.38
C VAL A 71 15.30 -1.04 -2.16
N GLU A 72 16.03 -1.29 -3.24
CA GLU A 72 17.46 -1.58 -3.22
C GLU A 72 18.18 -0.87 -4.37
N GLN A 73 19.39 -0.38 -4.11
CA GLN A 73 20.30 0.06 -5.16
C GLN A 73 20.97 -1.17 -5.76
N THR A 74 21.02 -1.25 -7.08
CA THR A 74 21.66 -2.35 -7.80
C THR A 74 22.26 -1.84 -9.10
N GLU A 75 22.78 -2.75 -9.91
CA GLU A 75 23.37 -2.45 -11.20
C GLU A 75 22.65 -3.24 -12.29
N MET A 76 22.32 -2.58 -13.39
CA MET A 76 21.75 -3.21 -14.57
C MET A 76 22.59 -2.84 -15.79
N MET A 77 23.21 -3.83 -16.41
CA MET A 77 24.09 -3.64 -17.58
C MET A 77 25.20 -2.59 -17.39
N GLY A 78 25.81 -2.50 -16.19
CA GLY A 78 26.86 -1.51 -15.92
C GLY A 78 26.36 -0.18 -15.32
N PHE A 79 25.05 0.04 -15.24
CA PHE A 79 24.48 1.31 -14.78
C PHE A 79 23.83 1.16 -13.40
N PRO A 80 24.03 2.15 -12.49
CA PRO A 80 23.34 2.16 -11.21
C PRO A 80 21.85 2.35 -11.44
N VAL A 81 21.04 1.50 -10.81
CA VAL A 81 19.58 1.56 -10.88
C VAL A 81 18.98 1.39 -9.49
N ILE A 82 17.87 2.07 -9.25
CA ILE A 82 17.03 1.81 -8.09
C ILE A 82 16.04 0.72 -8.48
N LYS A 83 16.10 -0.42 -7.81
CA LYS A 83 15.17 -1.53 -7.97
C LYS A 83 14.17 -1.51 -6.82
N THR A 84 12.91 -1.36 -7.16
CA THR A 84 11.80 -1.47 -6.22
C THR A 84 11.06 -2.78 -6.48
N ARG A 85 11.24 -3.75 -5.58
CA ARG A 85 10.56 -5.03 -5.60
C ARG A 85 9.25 -4.94 -4.83
N PHE A 86 8.18 -5.54 -5.33
CA PHE A 86 6.90 -5.64 -4.63
C PHE A 86 6.08 -6.83 -5.14
N VAL A 87 5.09 -7.23 -4.34
CA VAL A 87 4.31 -8.47 -4.55
C VAL A 87 2.83 -8.16 -4.68
N ALA A 88 2.16 -8.86 -5.60
CA ALA A 88 0.70 -8.92 -5.66
C ALA A 88 0.24 -10.33 -5.30
N TYR A 89 -0.43 -10.46 -4.15
CA TYR A 89 -1.08 -11.71 -3.78
C TYR A 89 -2.48 -11.81 -4.39
N PRO A 90 -2.86 -12.95 -5.00
CA PRO A 90 -4.22 -13.19 -5.45
C PRO A 90 -5.19 -13.45 -4.29
N GLU A 91 -6.47 -13.16 -4.50
CA GLU A 91 -7.57 -13.43 -3.55
C GLU A 91 -7.72 -14.92 -3.21
N MET A 92 -7.28 -15.83 -4.09
CA MET A 92 -7.18 -17.26 -3.84
C MET A 92 -5.70 -17.66 -3.85
N GLY A 93 -5.24 -18.36 -2.81
CA GLY A 93 -3.82 -18.67 -2.61
C GLY A 93 -3.20 -19.60 -3.65
N GLY A 94 -1.89 -19.82 -3.52
CA GLY A 94 -1.12 -20.81 -4.29
C GLY A 94 -0.23 -20.24 -5.41
N THR A 95 -0.41 -18.97 -5.76
CA THR A 95 0.48 -18.23 -6.68
C THR A 95 0.61 -16.78 -6.24
N TYR A 96 1.60 -16.06 -6.73
CA TYR A 96 1.70 -14.61 -6.55
C TYR A 96 2.44 -13.94 -7.72
N GLY A 97 2.17 -12.66 -7.92
CA GLY A 97 2.90 -11.82 -8.87
C GLY A 97 4.09 -11.17 -8.17
N LEU A 98 5.29 -11.40 -8.67
CA LEU A 98 6.49 -10.67 -8.28
C LEU A 98 6.78 -9.59 -9.32
N TYR A 99 6.97 -8.36 -8.86
CA TYR A 99 7.27 -7.22 -9.71
C TYR A 99 8.59 -6.59 -9.29
N ASN A 100 9.37 -6.14 -10.27
CA ASN A 100 10.52 -5.28 -10.04
C ASN A 100 10.41 -4.06 -10.94
N LEU A 101 10.33 -2.88 -10.33
CA LEU A 101 10.39 -1.61 -11.03
C LEU A 101 11.82 -1.07 -10.94
N TYR A 102 12.45 -0.88 -12.09
CA TYR A 102 13.78 -0.31 -12.24
C TYR A 102 13.66 1.15 -12.68
N THR A 103 14.20 2.07 -11.89
CA THR A 103 14.28 3.50 -12.23
C THR A 103 15.74 3.93 -12.33
N TYR A 104 16.02 4.78 -13.30
CA TYR A 104 17.36 5.24 -13.65
C TYR A 104 17.50 6.73 -13.32
N ASP A 105 18.63 7.12 -12.73
CA ASP A 105 18.89 8.51 -12.34
C ASP A 105 19.25 9.40 -13.55
N ASP A 106 19.59 8.81 -14.69
CA ASP A 106 20.01 9.50 -15.93
C ASP A 106 18.84 9.85 -16.87
N GLY A 107 17.60 9.60 -16.44
CA GLY A 107 16.39 9.90 -17.21
C GLY A 107 16.03 8.86 -18.27
N GLN A 108 16.70 7.70 -18.29
CA GLN A 108 16.24 6.54 -19.07
C GLN A 108 14.83 6.10 -18.65
N PRO A 109 14.05 5.50 -19.58
CA PRO A 109 12.72 5.02 -19.25
C PRO A 109 12.80 3.95 -18.16
N ALA A 110 11.91 4.04 -17.17
CA ALA A 110 11.80 3.01 -16.16
C ALA A 110 11.35 1.69 -16.80
N VAL A 111 11.76 0.57 -16.22
CA VAL A 111 11.41 -0.77 -16.70
C VAL A 111 10.68 -1.52 -15.59
N LEU A 112 9.53 -2.10 -15.89
CA LEU A 112 8.81 -2.97 -14.99
C LEU A 112 8.97 -4.42 -15.47
N THR A 113 9.47 -5.30 -14.61
CA THR A 113 9.40 -6.75 -14.84
C THR A 113 8.30 -7.37 -14.01
N SER A 114 7.68 -8.41 -14.55
CA SER A 114 6.61 -9.18 -13.91
C SER A 114 6.86 -10.67 -14.07
N GLU A 115 6.79 -11.37 -12.95
CA GLU A 115 6.96 -12.81 -12.84
C GLU A 115 5.78 -13.40 -12.07
N TRP A 116 5.31 -14.58 -12.49
CA TRP A 116 4.25 -15.32 -11.80
C TRP A 116 4.88 -16.53 -11.13
N LEU A 117 4.86 -16.55 -9.80
CA LEU A 117 5.48 -17.56 -8.97
C LEU A 117 4.42 -18.44 -8.30
N ASN A 118 4.73 -19.72 -8.09
CA ASN A 118 3.96 -20.59 -7.20
C ASN A 118 4.39 -20.40 -5.73
N ALA A 119 3.82 -21.19 -4.82
CA ALA A 119 4.15 -21.11 -3.38
C ALA A 119 5.59 -21.50 -3.03
N ASP A 120 6.31 -22.17 -3.93
CA ASP A 120 7.71 -22.60 -3.77
C ASP A 120 8.68 -21.66 -4.51
N ASP A 121 8.24 -20.44 -4.86
CA ASP A 121 8.99 -19.42 -5.61
C ASP A 121 9.45 -19.87 -7.00
N GLN A 122 8.76 -20.83 -7.62
CA GLN A 122 9.08 -21.30 -8.96
C GLN A 122 8.30 -20.53 -10.04
N PRO A 123 8.95 -20.10 -11.13
CA PRO A 123 8.29 -19.41 -12.23
C PRO A 123 7.31 -20.34 -12.93
N MET A 124 6.06 -19.90 -12.99
CA MET A 124 4.99 -20.59 -13.70
C MET A 124 4.89 -20.16 -15.17
N ARG A 125 5.49 -19.02 -15.52
CA ARG A 125 5.46 -18.41 -16.86
C ARG A 125 6.76 -17.65 -17.11
N PRO A 126 7.14 -17.43 -18.38
CA PRO A 126 8.26 -16.55 -18.70
C PRO A 126 8.08 -15.16 -18.11
N VAL A 127 9.18 -14.58 -17.64
CA VAL A 127 9.23 -13.19 -17.18
C VAL A 127 8.84 -12.26 -18.32
N LYS A 128 8.03 -11.26 -18.01
CA LYS A 128 7.71 -10.17 -18.94
C LYS A 128 8.38 -8.88 -18.49
N SER A 129 8.86 -8.11 -19.46
CA SER A 129 9.46 -6.79 -19.24
C SER A 129 8.68 -5.75 -20.01
N TYR A 130 8.40 -4.63 -19.38
CA TYR A 130 7.63 -3.53 -19.92
C TYR A 130 8.42 -2.24 -19.76
N GLU A 131 8.68 -1.55 -20.87
CA GLU A 131 9.16 -0.18 -20.81
C GLU A 131 8.01 0.73 -20.35
N CYS A 132 8.29 1.58 -19.38
CA CYS A 132 7.32 2.53 -18.85
C CYS A 132 7.45 3.87 -19.57
N SER A 133 6.32 4.55 -19.73
CA SER A 133 6.30 5.95 -20.13
C SER A 133 7.07 6.81 -19.14
N LYS A 134 7.36 8.05 -19.53
CA LYS A 134 7.90 9.06 -18.61
C LYS A 134 7.02 9.15 -17.34
N PRO A 135 7.63 9.22 -16.15
CA PRO A 135 6.89 9.37 -14.91
C PRO A 135 6.11 10.68 -14.88
N VAL A 136 4.94 10.66 -14.24
CA VAL A 136 4.11 11.84 -14.01
C VAL A 136 3.97 12.05 -12.51
N GLU A 137 4.51 13.15 -12.02
CA GLU A 137 4.37 13.56 -10.61
C GLU A 137 2.99 14.15 -10.35
N LYS A 138 2.38 13.78 -9.22
CA LYS A 138 1.07 14.27 -8.78
C LYS A 138 1.01 14.48 -7.28
N MET A 139 0.14 15.40 -6.88
CA MET A 139 -0.33 15.55 -5.50
C MET A 139 -1.76 15.01 -5.40
N GLN A 140 -1.93 13.84 -4.78
CA GLN A 140 -3.23 13.19 -4.66
C GLN A 140 -3.38 12.47 -3.33
N THR A 141 -4.62 12.24 -2.90
CA THR A 141 -4.91 11.45 -1.70
C THR A 141 -4.52 10.00 -1.96
N MET A 142 -3.70 9.43 -1.08
CA MET A 142 -3.41 8.00 -1.13
C MET A 142 -4.69 7.19 -0.85
N PRO A 143 -5.02 6.17 -1.66
CA PRO A 143 -6.15 5.30 -1.37
C PRO A 143 -5.98 4.62 0.01
N ASP A 144 -7.04 4.67 0.82
CA ASP A 144 -7.11 3.96 2.11
C ASP A 144 -7.58 2.52 1.88
N ILE A 145 -6.68 1.70 1.33
CA ILE A 145 -6.93 0.31 0.94
C ILE A 145 -5.84 -0.56 1.56
N GLN A 146 -6.23 -1.68 2.17
CA GLN A 146 -5.29 -2.70 2.63
C GLN A 146 -4.88 -3.60 1.47
N SER A 147 -3.61 -3.99 1.44
CA SER A 147 -3.14 -5.02 0.51
C SER A 147 -3.66 -6.40 0.92
N ILE A 148 -3.59 -7.37 -0.01
CA ILE A 148 -4.03 -8.74 0.27
C ILE A 148 -3.17 -9.39 1.37
N GLY A 149 -1.86 -9.12 1.40
CA GLY A 149 -0.97 -9.59 2.46
C GLY A 149 -1.34 -8.99 3.82
N GLU A 150 -1.60 -7.69 3.90
CA GLU A 150 -2.08 -7.03 5.13
C GLU A 150 -3.38 -7.64 5.66
N MET A 151 -4.35 -7.91 4.78
CA MET A 151 -5.61 -8.56 5.17
C MET A 151 -5.43 -9.99 5.66
N ARG A 152 -4.34 -10.67 5.26
CA ARG A 152 -4.03 -12.05 5.64
C ARG A 152 -2.99 -12.17 6.76
N GLY A 153 -2.39 -11.06 7.19
CA GLY A 153 -1.29 -11.06 8.16
C GLY A 153 -0.01 -11.72 7.63
N GLN A 154 0.27 -11.57 6.33
CA GLN A 154 1.50 -12.06 5.68
C GLN A 154 2.62 -11.02 5.71
#